data_AF-A0A9D6ZQG8-F1
#
_entry.id   AF-A0A9D6ZQG8-F1
#
_cell.length_a   1.000
_cell.length_b   1.000
_cell.length_c   1.000
_cell.angle_alpha   90.00
_cell.angle_beta   90.00
_cell.angle_gamma   90.00
#
_symmetry.space_group_name_H-M   'P 1'
#
loop_
_entity.id
_entity.type
_entity.pdbx_description
1 polymer ?
#
loop_
_entity_poly.entity_id
_entity_poly.type
_entity_poly.pdbx_seq_one_letter_code
_entity_poly.pdbx_strand_id
1 'polypeptide(L)'
;MANFGGTDEENPGSPFHRGERAVQQRLGVAERVAPLGRQSLRDVMPDQHREFFAQLPFILVGTRDGNGQSWASALCGPPGFARASDPRRLEVQALPLPGDPLHDTLHAGVPIGLLGIEPHTRRRNRMNGIVEDVGPGGFAVRVVQSFGNCPKYIQARHAQYDAEFARARPSSAVENCAVLDVGMRAMIAAADTLYIASAFVGDEATATAACGADVSHRGGRAGFVRCVNERTLLMPDFAGNNLYNTLGNLLIEPRGGLLFMDFENGDLLYVAVQTEILWDGPDVEAYRGAQRALRFEVLAARRVTRVLPLRWGEAALSPFLERTGDWRE
;
A
#
# COMPACT_ATOMS: atom_id res chain seq x y z
N MET A 1 -0.26 22.53 15.35
CA MET A 1 -1.47 22.82 14.55
C MET A 1 -1.11 23.85 13.50
N ALA A 2 -0.76 23.42 12.28
CA ALA A 2 -0.55 24.36 11.18
C ALA A 2 -1.93 24.83 10.69
N ASN A 3 -2.16 26.13 10.78
CA ASN A 3 -3.38 26.79 10.36
C ASN A 3 -3.38 26.87 8.82
N PHE A 4 -3.99 25.89 8.14
CA PHE A 4 -4.17 25.91 6.70
C PHE A 4 -5.32 26.86 6.34
N GLY A 5 -5.07 28.16 6.50
CA GLY A 5 -5.97 29.24 6.14
C GLY A 5 -5.98 29.47 4.63
N GLY A 6 -6.70 28.62 3.92
CA GLY A 6 -7.10 28.81 2.54
C GLY A 6 -8.34 27.96 2.32
N THR A 7 -9.46 28.60 2.01
CA THR A 7 -10.70 27.93 1.62
C THR A 7 -10.45 27.22 0.30
N ASP A 8 -9.85 26.04 0.36
CA ASP A 8 -9.60 25.18 -0.78
C ASP A 8 -10.92 24.46 -1.08
N GLU A 9 -11.88 25.23 -1.61
CA GLU A 9 -13.15 24.71 -2.10
C GLU A 9 -12.88 23.52 -3.02
N GLU A 10 -13.77 22.54 -2.92
CA GLU A 10 -13.67 21.34 -3.73
C GLU A 10 -13.71 21.72 -5.20
N ASN A 11 -12.79 21.14 -5.96
CA ASN A 11 -12.78 21.28 -7.40
C ASN A 11 -13.28 19.94 -7.94
N PRO A 12 -14.60 19.77 -8.16
CA PRO A 12 -15.18 18.50 -8.59
C PRO A 12 -14.64 18.02 -9.95
N GLY A 13 -13.99 18.89 -10.73
CA GLY A 13 -13.28 18.52 -11.95
C GLY A 13 -11.83 18.07 -11.75
N SER A 14 -11.31 18.07 -10.53
CA SER A 14 -9.96 17.61 -10.20
C SER A 14 -9.92 16.09 -10.12
N PRO A 15 -8.91 15.42 -10.72
CA PRO A 15 -8.71 13.99 -10.55
C PRO A 15 -8.09 13.63 -9.19
N PHE A 16 -7.82 14.63 -8.35
CA PHE A 16 -7.20 14.53 -7.03
C PHE A 16 -8.13 15.06 -5.95
N HIS A 17 -8.15 14.39 -4.80
CA HIS A 17 -8.89 14.84 -3.62
C HIS A 17 -8.14 15.95 -2.86
N ARG A 18 -8.80 16.59 -1.89
CA ARG A 18 -8.26 17.77 -1.18
C ARG A 18 -6.91 17.53 -0.50
N GLY A 19 -6.68 16.32 0.02
CA GLY A 19 -5.43 15.95 0.69
C GLY A 19 -4.26 15.92 -0.29
N GLU A 20 -4.43 15.24 -1.43
CA GLU A 20 -3.42 15.22 -2.50
C GLU A 20 -3.11 16.63 -3.00
N ARG A 21 -4.14 17.44 -3.26
CA ARG A 21 -3.98 18.84 -3.69
C ARG A 21 -3.21 19.67 -2.68
N ALA A 22 -3.51 19.56 -1.38
CA ALA A 22 -2.80 20.27 -0.34
C ALA A 22 -1.30 19.91 -0.32
N VAL A 23 -0.96 18.62 -0.48
CA VAL A 23 0.44 18.18 -0.61
C VAL A 23 1.07 18.74 -1.89
N GLN A 24 0.37 18.70 -3.03
CA GLN A 24 0.87 19.19 -4.31
C GLN A 24 1.10 20.70 -4.31
N GLN A 25 0.21 21.48 -3.68
CA GLN A 25 0.32 22.92 -3.50
C GLN A 25 1.51 23.26 -2.61
N ARG A 26 1.63 22.60 -1.44
CA ARG A 26 2.76 22.78 -0.52
C ARG A 26 4.12 22.60 -1.21
N LEU A 27 4.18 21.69 -2.18
CA LEU A 27 5.41 21.33 -2.89
C LEU A 27 5.60 22.10 -4.20
N GLY A 28 4.67 22.99 -4.56
CA GLY A 28 4.74 23.79 -5.79
C GLY A 28 4.64 22.95 -7.08
N VAL A 29 3.93 21.80 -7.04
CA VAL A 29 3.81 20.89 -8.20
C VAL A 29 2.38 20.73 -8.70
N ALA A 30 1.41 21.41 -8.10
CA ALA A 30 -0.01 21.28 -8.42
C ALA A 30 -0.32 21.51 -9.90
N GLU A 31 0.16 22.62 -10.48
CA GLU A 31 -0.07 22.95 -11.90
C GLU A 31 0.55 21.92 -12.85
N ARG A 32 1.72 21.38 -12.48
CA ARG A 32 2.43 20.37 -13.29
C ARG A 32 1.72 19.01 -13.27
N VAL A 33 1.11 18.63 -12.15
CA VAL A 33 0.55 17.29 -11.98
C VAL A 33 -0.93 17.19 -12.34
N ALA A 34 -1.68 18.29 -12.28
CA ALA A 34 -3.08 18.34 -12.70
C ALA A 34 -3.36 17.71 -14.08
N PRO A 35 -2.65 18.07 -15.18
CA PRO A 35 -2.88 17.45 -16.48
C PRO A 35 -2.46 15.97 -16.52
N LEU A 36 -1.39 15.60 -15.81
CA LEU A 36 -0.91 14.22 -15.73
C LEU A 36 -1.92 13.30 -15.04
N GLY A 37 -2.56 13.78 -13.96
CA GLY A 37 -3.62 13.06 -13.26
C GLY A 37 -4.79 12.74 -14.19
N ARG A 38 -5.29 13.74 -14.94
CA ARG A 38 -6.43 13.57 -15.87
C ARG A 38 -6.15 12.57 -16.99
N GLN A 39 -4.90 12.46 -17.44
CA GLN A 39 -4.51 11.54 -18.50
C GLN A 39 -4.22 10.11 -17.99
N SER A 40 -3.78 9.99 -16.74
CA SER A 40 -3.27 8.73 -16.19
C SER A 40 -4.31 7.95 -15.39
N LEU A 41 -5.23 8.66 -14.72
CA LEU A 41 -6.28 8.08 -13.89
C LEU A 41 -7.50 7.77 -14.76
N ARG A 42 -7.84 6.48 -14.87
CA ARG A 42 -8.91 5.99 -15.74
C ARG A 42 -9.99 5.32 -14.91
N ASP A 43 -11.25 5.48 -15.28
CA ASP A 43 -12.40 4.79 -14.67
C ASP A 43 -12.57 3.34 -15.17
N VAL A 44 -11.60 2.85 -15.93
CA VAL A 44 -11.54 1.51 -16.52
C VAL A 44 -10.13 0.94 -16.40
N MET A 45 -10.02 -0.39 -16.40
CA MET A 45 -8.79 -1.14 -16.58
C MET A 45 -8.55 -1.36 -18.09
N PRO A 46 -7.53 -0.71 -18.68
CA PRO A 46 -7.11 -1.01 -20.04
C PRO A 46 -6.68 -2.48 -20.17
N ASP A 47 -6.72 -3.01 -21.39
CA ASP A 47 -6.38 -4.41 -21.71
C ASP A 47 -5.04 -4.83 -21.08
N GLN A 48 -4.02 -3.99 -21.24
CA GLN A 48 -2.68 -4.20 -20.67
C GLN A 48 -2.68 -4.29 -19.13
N HIS A 49 -3.60 -3.62 -18.43
CA HIS A 49 -3.77 -3.75 -16.98
C HIS A 49 -4.52 -5.04 -16.63
N ARG A 50 -5.54 -5.41 -17.39
CA ARG A 50 -6.31 -6.65 -17.18
C ARG A 50 -5.42 -7.88 -17.33
N GLU A 51 -4.67 -7.94 -18.42
CA GLU A 51 -3.66 -8.99 -18.67
C GLU A 51 -2.62 -9.05 -17.54
N PHE A 52 -2.16 -7.88 -17.10
CA PHE A 52 -1.19 -7.80 -16.01
C PHE A 52 -1.73 -8.31 -14.68
N PHE A 53 -2.95 -7.97 -14.28
CA PHE A 53 -3.51 -8.53 -13.04
C PHE A 53 -3.71 -10.05 -13.16
N ALA A 54 -4.16 -10.52 -14.33
CA ALA A 54 -4.40 -11.94 -14.58
C ALA A 54 -3.13 -12.80 -14.50
N GLN A 55 -1.93 -12.28 -14.80
CA GLN A 55 -0.70 -13.07 -14.69
C GLN A 55 -0.11 -13.15 -13.28
N LEU A 56 -0.57 -12.33 -12.33
CA LEU A 56 0.07 -12.25 -11.01
C LEU A 56 -0.25 -13.47 -10.15
N PRO A 57 0.70 -13.93 -9.31
CA PRO A 57 0.44 -14.94 -8.28
C PRO A 57 -0.02 -14.32 -6.94
N PHE A 58 0.05 -12.99 -6.82
CA PHE A 58 -0.44 -12.25 -5.66
C PHE A 58 -0.75 -10.80 -6.00
N ILE A 59 -1.60 -10.19 -5.18
CA ILE A 59 -1.90 -8.76 -5.20
C ILE A 59 -1.90 -8.25 -3.76
N LEU A 60 -1.73 -6.94 -3.59
CA LEU A 60 -1.92 -6.29 -2.30
C LEU A 60 -3.23 -5.54 -2.30
N VAL A 61 -3.88 -5.51 -1.15
CA VAL A 61 -5.14 -4.78 -0.95
C VAL A 61 -5.04 -3.86 0.25
N GLY A 62 -5.68 -2.70 0.14
CA GLY A 62 -5.86 -1.72 1.20
C GLY A 62 -7.34 -1.54 1.49
N THR A 63 -7.73 -1.71 2.74
CA THR A 63 -9.11 -1.51 3.21
C THR A 63 -9.11 -0.68 4.48
N ARG A 64 -10.30 -0.23 4.91
CA ARG A 64 -10.49 0.55 6.14
C ARG A 64 -11.56 -0.12 6.99
N ASP A 65 -11.30 -0.28 8.28
CA ASP A 65 -12.29 -0.82 9.21
C ASP A 65 -13.30 0.24 9.68
N GLY A 66 -14.31 -0.18 10.43
CA GLY A 66 -15.36 0.70 10.95
C GLY A 66 -14.88 1.76 11.96
N ASN A 67 -13.69 1.58 12.54
CA ASN A 67 -13.06 2.57 13.42
C ASN A 67 -12.20 3.58 12.63
N GLY A 68 -12.15 3.41 11.32
CA GLY A 68 -11.42 4.24 10.40
C GLY A 68 -9.94 3.90 10.26
N GLN A 69 -9.49 2.77 10.82
CA GLN A 69 -8.12 2.28 10.71
C GLN A 69 -7.91 1.56 9.38
N SER A 70 -6.87 1.94 8.65
CA SER A 70 -6.52 1.29 7.38
C SER A 70 -5.70 0.03 7.62
N TRP A 71 -5.88 -0.99 6.77
CA TRP A 71 -5.14 -2.25 6.81
C TRP A 71 -4.63 -2.61 5.41
N ALA A 72 -3.36 -3.01 5.34
CA ALA A 72 -2.73 -3.55 4.13
C ALA A 72 -2.66 -5.07 4.24
N SER A 73 -3.03 -5.77 3.17
CA SER A 73 -3.14 -7.23 3.15
C SER A 73 -2.62 -7.80 1.84
N ALA A 74 -2.27 -9.10 1.86
CA ALA A 74 -1.82 -9.83 0.68
C ALA A 74 -2.85 -10.90 0.32
N LEU A 75 -3.27 -10.93 -0.95
CA LEU A 75 -4.09 -12.01 -1.50
C LEU A 75 -3.27 -12.79 -2.51
N CYS A 76 -3.31 -14.11 -2.40
CA CYS A 76 -2.51 -15.01 -3.21
C CYS A 76 -3.39 -16.02 -3.92
N GLY A 77 -3.01 -16.40 -5.13
CA GLY A 77 -3.68 -17.42 -5.92
C GLY A 77 -2.84 -17.84 -7.12
N PRO A 78 -3.21 -18.93 -7.81
CA PRO A 78 -2.58 -19.25 -9.08
C PRO A 78 -2.83 -18.11 -10.08
N PRO A 79 -1.92 -17.86 -11.04
CA PRO A 79 -2.19 -16.93 -12.14
C PRO A 79 -3.57 -17.18 -12.75
N GLY A 80 -4.32 -16.09 -12.94
CA GLY A 80 -5.73 -16.09 -13.33
C GLY A 80 -6.69 -15.81 -12.17
N PHE A 81 -6.22 -15.83 -10.91
CA PHE A 81 -7.09 -15.60 -9.76
C PHE A 81 -7.63 -14.15 -9.70
N ALA A 82 -6.87 -13.17 -10.16
CA ALA A 82 -7.29 -11.77 -10.25
C ALA A 82 -7.50 -11.39 -11.72
N ARG A 83 -8.74 -11.49 -12.22
CA ARG A 83 -9.06 -11.34 -13.65
C ARG A 83 -10.19 -10.34 -13.86
N ALA A 84 -10.14 -9.58 -14.94
CA ALA A 84 -11.19 -8.65 -15.29
C ALA A 84 -11.86 -9.13 -16.58
N SER A 85 -13.13 -9.55 -16.49
CA SER A 85 -13.95 -9.98 -17.63
C SER A 85 -14.31 -8.82 -18.55
N ASP A 86 -14.39 -7.62 -17.99
CA ASP A 86 -14.64 -6.36 -18.70
C ASP A 86 -13.80 -5.23 -18.07
N PRO A 87 -13.67 -4.05 -18.72
CA PRO A 87 -12.82 -2.97 -18.22
C PRO A 87 -13.26 -2.35 -16.89
N ARG A 88 -14.49 -2.56 -16.42
CA ARG A 88 -15.05 -1.89 -15.23
C ARG A 88 -15.17 -2.82 -14.01
N ARG A 89 -14.85 -4.11 -14.14
CA ARG A 89 -14.98 -5.08 -13.05
C ARG A 89 -13.80 -6.04 -12.97
N LEU A 90 -13.22 -6.17 -11.78
CA LEU A 90 -12.19 -7.15 -11.46
C LEU A 90 -12.78 -8.23 -10.54
N GLU A 91 -12.64 -9.49 -10.92
CA GLU A 91 -12.93 -10.66 -10.10
C GLU A 91 -11.64 -11.15 -9.42
N VAL A 92 -11.71 -11.39 -8.11
CA VAL A 92 -10.60 -11.93 -7.32
C VAL A 92 -11.04 -13.25 -6.67
N GLN A 93 -10.52 -14.36 -7.18
CA GLN A 93 -10.77 -15.73 -6.69
C GLN A 93 -9.78 -16.10 -5.59
N ALA A 94 -9.75 -15.29 -4.53
CA ALA A 94 -8.95 -15.53 -3.33
C ALA A 94 -9.68 -15.00 -2.11
N LEU A 95 -9.45 -15.66 -0.98
CA LEU A 95 -9.93 -15.21 0.33
C LEU A 95 -8.75 -14.66 1.14
N PRO A 96 -9.03 -13.82 2.17
CA PRO A 96 -8.01 -13.41 3.12
C PRO A 96 -7.26 -14.62 3.71
N LEU A 97 -5.95 -14.44 3.94
CA LEU A 97 -5.12 -15.46 4.57
C LEU A 97 -5.51 -15.62 6.05
N PRO A 98 -5.26 -16.79 6.67
CA PRO A 98 -5.49 -16.96 8.11
C PRO A 98 -4.87 -15.83 8.94
N GLY A 99 -5.66 -15.22 9.83
CA GLY A 99 -5.21 -14.12 10.69
C GLY A 99 -5.07 -12.77 9.99
N ASP A 100 -5.38 -12.66 8.69
CA ASP A 100 -5.33 -11.39 7.97
C ASP A 100 -6.47 -10.45 8.43
N PRO A 101 -6.19 -9.17 8.80
CA PRO A 101 -7.21 -8.17 9.13
C PRO A 101 -8.29 -7.95 8.05
N LEU A 102 -8.00 -8.31 6.80
CA LEU A 102 -8.95 -8.24 5.69
C LEU A 102 -10.21 -9.08 5.91
N HIS A 103 -10.15 -10.11 6.78
CA HIS A 103 -11.35 -10.84 7.20
C HIS A 103 -12.43 -9.94 7.79
N ASP A 104 -12.03 -8.87 8.49
CA ASP A 104 -12.92 -7.98 9.22
C ASP A 104 -13.37 -6.77 8.37
N THR A 105 -12.66 -6.48 7.28
CA THR A 105 -12.87 -5.26 6.47
C THR A 105 -13.41 -5.55 5.07
N LEU A 106 -13.33 -6.79 4.58
CA LEU A 106 -13.82 -7.17 3.26
C LEU A 106 -15.32 -7.52 3.29
N HIS A 107 -16.15 -6.55 2.91
CA HIS A 107 -17.57 -6.77 2.68
C HIS A 107 -18.08 -5.90 1.52
N ALA A 108 -19.25 -6.22 0.98
CA ALA A 108 -19.86 -5.43 -0.09
C ALA A 108 -20.03 -3.95 0.33
N GLY A 109 -19.82 -3.05 -0.62
CA GLY A 109 -19.95 -1.60 -0.46
C GLY A 109 -18.69 -0.88 0.03
N VAL A 110 -17.64 -1.56 0.49
CA VAL A 110 -16.43 -0.86 0.98
C VAL A 110 -15.54 -0.37 -0.15
N PRO A 111 -14.92 0.81 0.00
CA PRO A 111 -13.76 1.19 -0.79
C PRO A 111 -12.60 0.23 -0.57
N ILE A 112 -11.96 -0.17 -1.65
CA ILE A 112 -10.78 -1.05 -1.66
C ILE A 112 -9.73 -0.51 -2.63
N GLY A 113 -8.48 -0.43 -2.16
CA GLY A 113 -7.33 -0.14 -3.01
C GLY A 113 -6.60 -1.40 -3.37
N LEU A 114 -6.22 -1.59 -4.64
CA LEU A 114 -5.47 -2.76 -5.08
C LEU A 114 -4.16 -2.35 -5.76
N LEU A 115 -3.10 -3.08 -5.43
CA LEU A 115 -1.80 -2.98 -6.09
C LEU A 115 -1.45 -4.34 -6.69
N GLY A 116 -1.49 -4.41 -8.02
CA GLY A 116 -0.80 -5.46 -8.76
C GLY A 116 0.68 -5.11 -8.88
N ILE A 117 1.57 -6.03 -8.52
CA ILE A 117 3.02 -5.83 -8.61
C ILE A 117 3.71 -7.11 -9.06
N GLU A 118 4.60 -6.97 -10.04
CA GLU A 118 5.48 -8.03 -10.53
C GLU A 118 6.92 -7.62 -10.23
N PRO A 119 7.49 -8.09 -9.10
CA PRO A 119 8.74 -7.48 -8.61
C PRO A 119 9.92 -7.69 -9.56
N HIS A 120 10.06 -8.88 -10.16
CA HIS A 120 11.18 -9.20 -11.06
C HIS A 120 11.27 -8.29 -12.30
N THR A 121 10.13 -7.81 -12.85
CA THR A 121 10.11 -6.81 -13.94
C THR A 121 10.01 -5.37 -13.41
N ARG A 122 9.85 -5.20 -12.09
CA ARG A 122 9.58 -3.93 -11.40
C ARG A 122 8.32 -3.24 -11.92
N ARG A 123 7.37 -4.00 -12.46
CA ARG A 123 6.09 -3.46 -12.94
C ARG A 123 5.09 -3.39 -11.80
N ARG A 124 4.33 -2.29 -11.73
CA ARG A 124 3.19 -2.17 -10.82
C ARG A 124 2.07 -1.32 -11.41
N ASN A 125 0.85 -1.76 -11.16
CA ASN A 125 -0.38 -1.08 -11.53
C ASN A 125 -1.30 -1.01 -10.33
N ARG A 126 -2.03 0.10 -10.20
CA ARG A 126 -3.08 0.25 -9.21
C ARG A 126 -4.45 0.13 -9.84
N MET A 127 -5.37 -0.38 -9.03
CA MET A 127 -6.79 -0.34 -9.28
C MET A 127 -7.49 -0.09 -7.95
N ASN A 128 -8.15 1.05 -7.81
CA ASN A 128 -8.96 1.37 -6.65
C ASN A 128 -10.43 1.29 -7.07
N GLY A 129 -11.28 0.83 -6.16
CA GLY A 129 -12.64 0.49 -6.49
C GLY A 129 -13.54 0.33 -5.28
N ILE A 130 -14.75 -0.17 -5.53
CA ILE A 130 -15.73 -0.53 -4.51
C ILE A 130 -16.01 -2.02 -4.62
N VAL A 131 -16.01 -2.72 -3.49
CA VAL A 131 -16.39 -4.15 -3.45
C VAL A 131 -17.88 -4.28 -3.76
N GLU A 132 -18.24 -5.05 -4.78
CA GLU A 132 -19.65 -5.28 -5.15
C GLU A 132 -20.20 -6.54 -4.48
N ASP A 133 -19.48 -7.65 -4.62
CA ASP A 133 -19.92 -8.98 -4.18
C ASP A 133 -18.80 -9.63 -3.37
N VAL A 134 -19.15 -10.33 -2.29
CA VAL A 134 -18.24 -11.20 -1.53
C VAL A 134 -18.90 -12.57 -1.39
N GLY A 135 -18.19 -13.62 -1.76
CA GLY A 135 -18.65 -14.99 -1.73
C GLY A 135 -17.62 -15.97 -1.18
N PRO A 136 -17.96 -17.26 -1.07
CA PRO A 136 -17.10 -18.27 -0.44
C PRO A 136 -15.80 -18.57 -1.20
N GLY A 137 -15.66 -18.09 -2.44
CA GLY A 137 -14.47 -18.32 -3.27
C GLY A 137 -13.72 -17.05 -3.66
N GLY A 138 -14.17 -15.88 -3.21
CA GLY A 138 -13.62 -14.61 -3.67
C GLY A 138 -14.60 -13.45 -3.63
N PHE A 139 -14.25 -12.37 -4.34
CA PHE A 139 -15.03 -11.14 -4.39
C PHE A 139 -14.87 -10.45 -5.74
N ALA A 140 -15.74 -9.48 -6.00
CA ALA A 140 -15.68 -8.62 -7.17
C ALA A 140 -15.53 -7.15 -6.78
N VAL A 141 -14.78 -6.41 -7.58
CA VAL A 141 -14.51 -4.99 -7.38
C VAL A 141 -14.91 -4.22 -8.62
N ARG A 142 -15.78 -3.23 -8.45
CA ARG A 142 -16.04 -2.23 -9.47
C ARG A 142 -14.91 -1.23 -9.51
N VAL A 143 -14.34 -1.04 -10.69
CA VAL A 143 -13.23 -0.12 -10.93
C VAL A 143 -13.72 1.32 -10.78
N VAL A 144 -13.03 2.10 -9.95
CA VAL A 144 -13.22 3.55 -9.83
C VAL A 144 -12.03 4.28 -10.44
N GLN A 145 -10.80 3.81 -10.17
CA GLN A 145 -9.58 4.35 -10.76
C GLN A 145 -8.59 3.23 -11.09
N SER A 146 -7.94 3.29 -12.24
CA SER A 146 -6.79 2.44 -12.56
C SER A 146 -5.69 3.21 -13.27
N PHE A 147 -4.43 2.96 -12.87
CA PHE A 147 -3.26 3.69 -13.35
C PHE A 147 -1.97 2.92 -13.10
N GLY A 148 -0.96 3.14 -13.95
CA GLY A 148 0.38 2.61 -13.75
C GLY A 148 1.19 3.45 -12.76
N ASN A 149 2.17 2.86 -12.09
CA ASN A 149 3.14 3.62 -11.31
C ASN A 149 4.59 3.35 -11.74
N CYS A 150 5.45 4.31 -11.42
CA CYS A 150 6.88 4.25 -11.71
C CYS A 150 7.54 3.03 -11.02
N PRO A 151 8.52 2.36 -11.64
CA PRO A 151 9.19 1.16 -11.09
C PRO A 151 10.16 1.42 -9.92
N LYS A 152 10.36 2.70 -9.55
CA LYS A 152 11.36 3.10 -8.56
C LYS A 152 11.24 2.34 -7.24
N TYR A 153 12.40 1.96 -6.71
CA TYR A 153 12.60 1.32 -5.41
C TYR A 153 12.02 -0.09 -5.27
N ILE A 154 11.45 -0.68 -6.33
CA ILE A 154 11.03 -2.08 -6.30
C ILE A 154 12.27 -2.97 -6.36
N GLN A 155 12.46 -3.79 -5.33
CA GLN A 155 13.47 -4.85 -5.34
C GLN A 155 12.98 -5.97 -6.25
N ALA A 156 13.79 -6.34 -7.24
CA ALA A 156 13.43 -7.42 -8.13
C ALA A 156 13.57 -8.75 -7.40
N ARG A 157 12.51 -9.56 -7.45
CA ARG A 157 12.50 -10.95 -6.97
C ARG A 157 11.43 -11.71 -7.72
N HIS A 158 11.68 -12.97 -8.03
CA HIS A 158 10.65 -13.84 -8.59
C HIS A 158 9.68 -14.24 -7.47
N ALA A 159 8.38 -14.20 -7.77
CA ALA A 159 7.34 -14.67 -6.87
C ALA A 159 6.64 -15.84 -7.56
N GLN A 160 6.56 -16.99 -6.88
CA GLN A 160 5.89 -18.17 -7.40
C GLN A 160 4.82 -18.61 -6.40
N TYR A 161 3.61 -18.84 -6.88
CA TYR A 161 2.54 -19.41 -6.07
C TYR A 161 2.86 -20.87 -5.70
N ASP A 162 2.80 -21.18 -4.41
CA ASP A 162 3.00 -22.53 -3.88
C ASP A 162 1.65 -23.20 -3.57
N ALA A 163 1.13 -23.91 -4.58
CA ALA A 163 -0.15 -24.62 -4.47
C ALA A 163 -0.10 -25.81 -3.50
N GLU A 164 1.07 -26.37 -3.21
CA GLU A 164 1.21 -27.45 -2.22
C GLU A 164 1.10 -26.89 -0.82
N PHE A 165 1.82 -25.80 -0.54
CA PHE A 165 1.72 -25.08 0.71
C PHE A 165 0.29 -24.59 0.98
N ALA A 166 -0.35 -23.99 -0.02
CA ALA A 166 -1.73 -23.49 0.13
C ALA A 166 -2.74 -24.61 0.43
N ARG A 167 -2.55 -25.80 -0.15
CA ARG A 167 -3.39 -26.98 0.12
C ARG A 167 -3.10 -27.61 1.48
N ALA A 168 -1.83 -27.64 1.88
CA ALA A 168 -1.41 -28.21 3.15
C ALA A 168 -1.94 -27.42 4.36
N ARG A 169 -2.24 -26.13 4.19
CA ARG A 169 -2.76 -25.23 5.24
C ARG A 169 -1.98 -25.40 6.55
N PRO A 170 -0.67 -25.12 6.53
CA PRO A 170 0.16 -25.31 7.72
C PRO A 170 -0.40 -24.53 8.90
N SER A 171 -0.14 -25.02 10.11
CA SER A 171 -0.52 -24.31 11.33
C SER A 171 0.23 -22.97 11.39
N SER A 172 -0.52 -21.88 11.28
CA SER A 172 -0.04 -20.52 11.47
C SER A 172 -0.34 -20.06 12.89
N ALA A 173 0.61 -19.43 13.56
CA ALA A 173 0.37 -18.75 14.83
C ALA A 173 -0.01 -17.29 14.57
N VAL A 174 -1.02 -16.79 15.29
CA VAL A 174 -1.40 -15.36 15.28
C VAL A 174 -1.01 -14.75 16.60
N GLU A 175 -0.14 -13.76 16.56
CA GLU A 175 0.35 -13.01 17.71
C GLU A 175 -0.12 -11.56 17.60
N ASN A 176 -1.00 -11.14 18.52
CA ASN A 176 -1.46 -9.75 18.59
C ASN A 176 -0.72 -9.04 19.74
N CYS A 177 -0.16 -7.87 19.44
CA CYS A 177 0.62 -7.08 20.40
C CYS A 177 0.20 -5.61 20.34
N ALA A 178 0.21 -4.94 21.49
CA ALA A 178 -0.03 -3.49 21.57
C ALA A 178 1.21 -2.67 21.20
N VAL A 179 2.38 -3.31 21.11
CA VAL A 179 3.70 -2.74 20.78
C VAL A 179 4.47 -3.71 19.89
N LEU A 180 5.55 -3.24 19.27
CA LEU A 180 6.46 -4.07 18.50
C LEU A 180 7.43 -4.82 19.42
N ASP A 181 7.28 -6.14 19.49
CA ASP A 181 8.22 -6.99 20.20
C ASP A 181 9.59 -7.06 19.49
N VAL A 182 10.54 -7.80 20.08
CA VAL A 182 11.89 -7.96 19.52
C VAL A 182 11.88 -8.61 18.13
N GLY A 183 11.04 -9.62 17.92
CA GLY A 183 10.95 -10.33 16.64
C GLY A 183 10.30 -9.49 15.54
N MET A 184 9.26 -8.75 15.86
CA MET A 184 8.61 -7.79 14.96
C MET A 184 9.59 -6.69 14.54
N ARG A 185 10.34 -6.12 15.49
CA ARG A 185 11.37 -5.12 15.17
C ARG A 185 12.51 -5.69 14.32
N ALA A 186 12.89 -6.95 14.54
CA ALA A 186 13.89 -7.62 13.71
C ALA A 186 13.40 -7.82 12.27
N MET A 187 12.14 -8.22 12.08
CA MET A 187 11.51 -8.33 10.75
C MET A 187 11.48 -6.98 10.04
N ILE A 188 11.07 -5.90 10.73
CA ILE A 188 11.08 -4.54 10.17
C ILE A 188 12.49 -4.10 9.79
N ALA A 189 13.49 -4.37 10.62
CA ALA A 189 14.88 -4.03 10.35
C ALA A 189 15.48 -4.81 9.16
N ALA A 190 15.02 -6.03 8.91
CA ALA A 190 15.44 -6.83 7.76
C ALA A 190 14.69 -6.45 6.46
N ALA A 191 13.53 -5.81 6.57
CA ALA A 191 12.68 -5.52 5.43
C ALA A 191 13.32 -4.49 4.47
N ASP A 192 13.36 -4.85 3.19
CA ASP A 192 13.70 -3.95 2.08
C ASP A 192 12.47 -3.40 1.36
N THR A 193 11.28 -3.88 1.77
CA THR A 193 9.99 -3.59 1.15
C THR A 193 8.92 -3.56 2.24
N LEU A 194 8.01 -2.59 2.17
CA LEU A 194 6.75 -2.60 2.90
C LEU A 194 5.60 -2.14 2.00
N TYR A 195 4.39 -2.44 2.42
CA TYR A 195 3.17 -1.93 1.82
C TYR A 195 2.42 -1.08 2.81
N ILE A 196 1.96 0.09 2.38
CA ILE A 196 1.21 1.03 3.21
C ILE A 196 -0.18 1.23 2.63
N ALA A 197 -1.19 0.87 3.43
CA ALA A 197 -2.59 1.20 3.18
C ALA A 197 -2.94 2.54 3.82
N SER A 198 -3.75 3.31 3.11
CA SER A 198 -4.27 4.60 3.55
C SER A 198 -5.63 4.82 2.92
N ALA A 199 -6.50 5.61 3.55
CA ALA A 199 -7.82 5.87 3.01
C ALA A 199 -8.31 7.28 3.37
N PHE A 200 -8.99 7.91 2.42
CA PHE A 200 -9.80 9.09 2.66
C PHE A 200 -11.10 8.93 1.87
N VAL A 201 -12.21 8.65 2.56
CA VAL A 201 -13.49 8.27 1.91
C VAL A 201 -14.35 9.49 1.57
N GLY A 202 -14.03 10.68 2.09
CA GLY A 202 -14.91 11.85 1.99
C GLY A 202 -16.22 11.65 2.77
N ASP A 203 -17.01 12.71 2.88
CA ASP A 203 -18.43 12.67 3.25
C ASP A 203 -19.31 12.78 1.99
N GLU A 204 -20.64 12.72 2.11
CA GLU A 204 -21.55 12.78 0.94
C GLU A 204 -21.36 14.04 0.08
N ALA A 205 -20.93 15.15 0.67
CA ALA A 205 -20.67 16.39 -0.05
C ALA A 205 -19.30 16.37 -0.76
N THR A 206 -18.33 15.67 -0.17
CA THR A 206 -16.90 15.71 -0.55
C THR A 206 -16.36 14.45 -1.23
N ALA A 207 -17.20 13.41 -1.37
CA ALA A 207 -16.83 12.16 -2.02
C ALA A 207 -16.66 12.37 -3.53
N THR A 208 -15.43 12.18 -4.00
CA THR A 208 -15.08 12.18 -5.43
C THR A 208 -14.52 10.81 -5.83
N ALA A 209 -14.34 10.55 -7.13
CA ALA A 209 -13.67 9.33 -7.60
C ALA A 209 -12.20 9.21 -7.11
N ALA A 210 -11.61 10.30 -6.60
CA ALA A 210 -10.28 10.30 -5.99
C ALA A 210 -10.29 9.93 -4.50
N CYS A 211 -11.48 9.87 -3.87
CA CYS A 211 -11.65 9.38 -2.51
C CYS A 211 -11.77 7.85 -2.50
N GLY A 212 -11.29 7.21 -1.44
CA GLY A 212 -11.38 5.77 -1.25
C GLY A 212 -10.21 5.22 -0.44
N ALA A 213 -10.02 3.90 -0.54
CA ALA A 213 -8.86 3.22 0.01
C ALA A 213 -7.77 3.05 -1.07
N ASP A 214 -6.52 3.02 -0.63
CA ASP A 214 -5.34 2.87 -1.46
C ASP A 214 -4.31 1.98 -0.75
N VAL A 215 -3.49 1.26 -1.52
CA VAL A 215 -2.32 0.52 -1.01
C VAL A 215 -1.10 0.76 -1.89
N SER A 216 0.04 0.98 -1.25
CA SER A 216 1.23 1.48 -1.90
C SER A 216 2.47 0.69 -1.50
N HIS A 217 3.26 0.25 -2.48
CA HIS A 217 4.61 -0.27 -2.25
C HIS A 217 5.59 0.86 -1.89
N ARG A 218 6.38 0.63 -0.84
CA ARG A 218 7.56 1.42 -0.45
C ARG A 218 8.76 0.48 -0.36
N GLY A 219 9.88 0.89 -0.94
CA GLY A 219 11.09 0.09 -0.95
C GLY A 219 12.30 0.92 -0.57
N GLY A 220 13.26 0.28 0.06
CA GLY A 220 14.50 0.85 0.55
C GLY A 220 15.56 -0.23 0.72
N ARG A 221 16.76 0.13 1.19
CA ARG A 221 17.71 -0.88 1.67
C ARG A 221 17.14 -1.51 2.94
N ALA A 222 17.50 -2.75 3.27
CA ALA A 222 17.11 -3.36 4.53
C ALA A 222 17.40 -2.39 5.70
N GLY A 223 16.38 -2.14 6.53
CA GLY A 223 16.45 -1.19 7.64
C GLY A 223 16.06 0.25 7.28
N PHE A 224 15.55 0.51 6.06
CA PHE A 224 15.06 1.84 5.69
C PHE A 224 13.88 2.31 6.55
N VAL A 225 13.16 1.39 7.20
CA VAL A 225 12.24 1.70 8.28
C VAL A 225 12.96 1.54 9.60
N ARG A 226 13.22 2.65 10.28
CA ARG A 226 13.90 2.65 11.57
C ARG A 226 12.89 2.50 12.69
N CYS A 227 13.07 1.48 13.54
CA CYS A 227 12.40 1.38 14.83
C CYS A 227 13.07 2.34 15.82
N VAL A 228 12.45 3.50 16.08
CA VAL A 228 12.94 4.46 17.08
C VAL A 228 12.77 3.88 18.49
N ASN A 229 11.64 3.20 18.73
CA ASN A 229 11.35 2.42 19.94
C ASN A 229 10.24 1.39 19.62
N GLU A 230 9.67 0.73 20.62
CA GLU A 230 8.62 -0.30 20.46
C GLU A 230 7.28 0.25 19.94
N ARG A 231 7.08 1.57 19.98
CA ARG A 231 5.86 2.27 19.55
C ARG A 231 6.10 3.27 18.42
N THR A 232 7.32 3.46 17.95
CA THR A 232 7.61 4.52 16.97
C THR A 232 8.49 3.99 15.85
N LEU A 233 8.00 4.15 14.63
CA LEU A 233 8.75 3.88 13.40
C LEU A 233 8.99 5.18 12.64
N LEU A 234 10.07 5.22 11.87
CA LEU A 234 10.38 6.31 10.96
C LEU A 234 10.72 5.74 9.58
N MET A 235 10.09 6.24 8.53
CA MET A 235 10.33 5.81 7.15
C MET A 235 10.57 7.02 6.24
N PRO A 236 11.60 7.00 5.38
CA PRO A 236 11.81 8.04 4.38
C PRO A 236 10.77 7.96 3.25
N ASP A 237 10.40 9.11 2.69
CA ASP A 237 9.67 9.19 1.43
C ASP A 237 10.55 9.82 0.36
N PHE A 238 10.83 9.02 -0.68
CA PHE A 238 11.68 9.39 -1.80
C PHE A 238 10.88 9.89 -2.99
N ALA A 239 11.56 10.57 -3.92
CA ALA A 239 10.96 11.13 -5.12
C ALA A 239 10.15 10.09 -5.94
N GLY A 240 8.83 10.31 -5.99
CA GLY A 240 7.85 9.46 -6.69
C GLY A 240 7.34 10.07 -8.00
N ASN A 241 6.04 9.85 -8.27
CA ASN A 241 5.30 10.33 -9.45
C ASN A 241 4.50 11.62 -9.20
N ASN A 242 4.65 12.24 -8.03
CA ASN A 242 3.96 13.45 -7.59
C ASN A 242 2.42 13.36 -7.48
N LEU A 243 1.80 12.17 -7.60
CA LEU A 243 0.35 12.03 -7.38
C LEU A 243 0.01 12.20 -5.90
N TYR A 244 0.90 11.72 -5.02
CA TYR A 244 0.80 11.80 -3.56
C TYR A 244 -0.42 11.10 -2.94
N ASN A 245 -0.95 10.04 -3.56
CA ASN A 245 -2.14 9.32 -3.05
C ASN A 245 -2.01 8.94 -1.55
N THR A 246 -0.90 8.30 -1.16
CA THR A 246 -0.67 7.95 0.26
C THR A 246 -0.58 9.17 1.17
N LEU A 247 0.21 10.18 0.80
CA LEU A 247 0.44 11.35 1.66
C LEU A 247 -0.81 12.22 1.75
N GLY A 248 -1.57 12.35 0.65
CA GLY A 248 -2.82 13.07 0.61
C GLY A 248 -3.85 12.43 1.52
N ASN A 249 -3.99 11.10 1.47
CA ASN A 249 -4.83 10.36 2.42
C ASN A 249 -4.38 10.60 3.86
N LEU A 250 -3.10 10.35 4.17
CA LEU A 250 -2.56 10.43 5.53
C LEU A 250 -2.49 11.85 6.10
N LEU A 251 -2.48 12.89 5.26
CA LEU A 251 -2.59 14.28 5.69
C LEU A 251 -3.97 14.61 6.27
N ILE A 252 -5.02 13.98 5.76
CA ILE A 252 -6.40 14.20 6.20
C ILE A 252 -6.82 13.15 7.25
N GLU A 253 -6.46 11.90 7.01
CA GLU A 253 -6.80 10.75 7.85
C GLU A 253 -5.50 10.02 8.25
N PRO A 254 -4.91 10.35 9.41
CA PRO A 254 -3.55 9.92 9.75
C PRO A 254 -3.45 8.42 10.07
N ARG A 255 -4.55 7.68 10.13
CA ARG A 255 -4.57 6.24 10.42
C ARG A 255 -4.22 5.42 9.18
N GLY A 256 -3.02 4.86 9.18
CA GLY A 256 -2.48 4.01 8.10
C GLY A 256 -2.25 2.57 8.56
N GLY A 257 -2.16 1.65 7.60
CA GLY A 257 -1.83 0.24 7.86
C GLY A 257 -0.54 -0.14 7.16
N LEU A 258 0.42 -0.71 7.87
CA LEU A 258 1.67 -1.22 7.30
C LEU A 258 1.62 -2.74 7.21
N LEU A 259 2.12 -3.27 6.10
CA LEU A 259 2.35 -4.71 5.91
C LEU A 259 3.82 -4.94 5.58
N PHE A 260 4.47 -5.76 6.41
CA PHE A 260 5.78 -6.32 6.17
C PHE A 260 5.62 -7.80 5.81
N MET A 261 6.37 -8.25 4.81
CA MET A 261 6.40 -9.65 4.40
C MET A 261 7.81 -10.21 4.61
N ASP A 262 7.92 -11.31 5.35
CA ASP A 262 9.13 -12.11 5.38
C ASP A 262 9.14 -13.03 4.16
N PHE A 263 9.98 -12.68 3.19
CA PHE A 263 10.11 -13.39 1.93
C PHE A 263 10.80 -14.77 2.08
N GLU A 264 11.45 -15.04 3.20
CA GLU A 264 12.15 -16.29 3.47
C GLU A 264 11.23 -17.28 4.20
N ASN A 265 10.60 -16.84 5.29
CA ASN A 265 9.79 -17.71 6.16
C ASN A 265 8.29 -17.71 5.83
N GLY A 266 7.82 -16.74 5.05
CA GLY A 266 6.40 -16.58 4.72
C GLY A 266 5.56 -16.02 5.88
N ASP A 267 6.20 -15.32 6.82
CA ASP A 267 5.53 -14.60 7.90
C ASP A 267 5.00 -13.25 7.40
N LEU A 268 3.87 -12.81 7.95
CA LEU A 268 3.28 -11.49 7.69
C LEU A 268 3.19 -10.69 8.98
N LEU A 269 3.57 -9.42 8.94
CA LEU A 269 3.41 -8.48 10.05
C LEU A 269 2.55 -7.29 9.60
N TYR A 270 1.39 -7.19 10.23
CA TYR A 270 0.44 -6.09 10.07
C TYR A 270 0.63 -5.11 11.21
N VAL A 271 0.76 -3.81 10.92
CA VAL A 271 0.94 -2.77 11.93
C VAL A 271 -0.07 -1.64 11.69
N ALA A 272 -0.98 -1.45 12.63
CA ALA A 272 -1.87 -0.31 12.67
C ALA A 272 -1.10 0.90 13.24
N VAL A 273 -1.13 2.01 12.52
CA VAL A 273 -0.36 3.20 12.89
C VAL A 273 -1.16 4.49 12.78
N GLN A 274 -0.82 5.46 13.61
CA GLN A 274 -1.12 6.87 13.35
C GLN A 274 0.13 7.54 12.75
N THR A 275 -0.07 8.34 11.71
CA THR A 275 1.02 8.88 10.89
C THR A 275 1.13 10.39 11.04
N GLU A 276 2.36 10.87 11.18
CA GLU A 276 2.75 12.27 11.04
C GLU A 276 3.69 12.42 9.84
N ILE A 277 3.43 13.42 8.99
CA ILE A 277 4.30 13.76 7.85
C ILE A 277 5.32 14.79 8.31
N LEU A 278 6.59 14.41 8.31
CA LEU A 278 7.72 15.27 8.63
C LEU A 278 8.27 15.87 7.34
N TRP A 279 8.06 17.16 7.12
CA TRP A 279 8.42 17.82 5.86
C TRP A 279 9.91 18.16 5.75
N ASP A 280 10.56 18.39 6.88
CA ASP A 280 11.96 18.80 7.01
C ASP A 280 12.48 18.44 8.42
N GLY A 281 13.75 18.77 8.69
CA GLY A 281 14.39 18.58 9.99
C GLY A 281 15.27 17.33 10.08
N PRO A 282 15.85 17.08 11.27
CA PRO A 282 16.92 16.10 11.45
C PRO A 282 16.49 14.67 11.11
N ASP A 283 15.23 14.31 11.39
CA ASP A 283 14.68 12.99 11.05
C ASP A 283 14.55 12.77 9.53
N VAL A 284 14.40 13.84 8.74
CA VAL A 284 14.41 13.78 7.27
C VAL A 284 15.82 13.78 6.75
N GLU A 285 16.69 14.64 7.30
CA GLU A 285 18.09 14.80 6.91
C GLU A 285 18.93 13.55 7.19
N ALA A 286 18.56 12.76 8.20
CA ALA A 286 19.12 11.43 8.47
C ALA A 286 18.99 10.49 7.27
N TYR A 287 18.04 10.77 6.36
CA TYR A 287 17.91 10.05 5.11
C TYR A 287 18.36 10.91 3.91
N ARG A 288 19.64 10.83 3.54
CA ARG A 288 20.13 11.15 2.17
C ARG A 288 19.13 10.84 1.04
N GLY A 289 18.64 11.89 0.39
CA GLY A 289 17.76 11.77 -0.78
C GLY A 289 16.27 11.62 -0.45
N ALA A 290 15.91 11.52 0.84
CA ALA A 290 14.53 11.68 1.27
C ALA A 290 14.07 13.10 1.02
N GLN A 291 12.80 13.25 0.60
CA GLN A 291 12.17 14.57 0.42
C GLN A 291 11.32 14.96 1.63
N ARG A 292 11.11 14.02 2.55
CA ARG A 292 10.33 14.06 3.79
C ARG A 292 10.44 12.69 4.45
N ALA A 293 9.91 12.57 5.66
CA ALA A 293 9.77 11.29 6.35
C ALA A 293 8.34 11.12 6.88
N LEU A 294 7.96 9.88 7.13
CA LEU A 294 6.74 9.52 7.85
C LEU A 294 7.13 8.97 9.21
N ARG A 295 6.66 9.62 10.27
CA ARG A 295 6.71 9.09 11.63
C ARG A 295 5.42 8.34 11.89
N PHE A 296 5.55 7.11 12.37
CA PHE A 296 4.42 6.25 12.70
C PHE A 296 4.41 5.96 14.19
N GLU A 297 3.30 6.29 14.84
CA GLU A 297 2.98 5.78 16.17
C GLU A 297 2.23 4.45 16.03
N VAL A 298 2.75 3.39 16.63
CA VAL A 298 2.17 2.05 16.59
C VAL A 298 1.00 1.96 17.57
N LEU A 299 -0.18 1.67 17.01
CA LEU A 299 -1.42 1.48 17.75
C LEU A 299 -1.63 0.01 18.10
N ALA A 300 -1.34 -0.88 17.16
CA ALA A 300 -1.39 -2.32 17.32
C ALA A 300 -0.51 -3.02 16.28
N ALA A 301 -0.06 -4.23 16.59
CA ALA A 301 0.66 -5.10 15.68
C ALA A 301 0.08 -6.51 15.71
N ARG A 302 0.07 -7.18 14.57
CA ARG A 302 -0.29 -8.59 14.43
C ARG A 302 0.76 -9.29 13.57
N ARG A 303 1.41 -10.31 14.12
CA ARG A 303 2.27 -11.22 13.34
C ARG A 303 1.52 -12.52 13.09
N VAL A 304 1.59 -12.99 11.84
CA VAL A 304 1.09 -14.31 11.44
C VAL A 304 2.24 -15.09 10.85
N THR A 305 2.60 -16.21 11.48
CA THR A 305 3.76 -17.01 11.05
C THR A 305 3.40 -18.03 9.98
N ARG A 306 4.31 -18.24 9.02
CA ARG A 306 4.27 -19.27 7.97
C ARG A 306 2.91 -19.37 7.30
N VAL A 307 2.42 -18.26 6.77
CA VAL A 307 1.06 -18.15 6.20
C VAL A 307 1.06 -17.85 4.70
N LEU A 308 2.11 -17.23 4.18
CA LEU A 308 2.15 -16.74 2.81
C LEU A 308 2.42 -17.90 1.81
N PRO A 309 1.50 -18.25 0.90
CA PRO A 309 1.69 -19.34 -0.07
C PRO A 309 2.50 -18.89 -1.29
N LEU A 310 3.64 -18.25 -1.05
CA LEU A 310 4.54 -17.75 -2.08
C LEU A 310 5.97 -18.19 -1.79
N ARG A 311 6.66 -18.64 -2.83
CA ARG A 311 8.12 -18.81 -2.81
C ARG A 311 8.76 -17.63 -3.53
N TRP A 312 9.82 -17.11 -2.94
CA TRP A 312 10.53 -15.96 -3.44
C TRP A 312 11.92 -16.33 -3.91
N GLY A 313 12.32 -15.82 -5.07
CA GLY A 313 13.70 -15.88 -5.53
C GLY A 313 14.57 -14.84 -4.83
N GLU A 314 15.88 -14.91 -5.07
CA GLU A 314 16.84 -13.92 -4.54
C GLU A 314 16.47 -12.49 -4.96
N ALA A 315 16.75 -11.56 -4.06
CA ALA A 315 16.47 -10.14 -4.26
C ALA A 315 17.61 -9.47 -5.02
N ALA A 316 17.29 -8.78 -6.12
CA ALA A 316 18.16 -7.83 -6.79
C ALA A 316 17.70 -6.40 -6.47
N LEU A 317 18.56 -5.63 -5.80
CA LEU A 317 18.22 -4.28 -5.36
C LEU A 317 17.84 -3.36 -6.53
N SER A 318 16.96 -2.41 -6.26
CA SER A 318 16.59 -1.38 -7.23
C SER A 318 17.78 -0.45 -7.49
N PRO A 319 18.11 -0.14 -8.76
CA PRO A 319 19.19 0.80 -9.07
C PRO A 319 18.91 2.22 -8.53
N PHE A 320 17.64 2.54 -8.22
CA PHE A 320 17.29 3.82 -7.63
C PHE A 320 17.77 3.99 -6.18
N LEU A 321 18.18 2.92 -5.49
CA LEU A 321 18.72 2.99 -4.14
C LEU A 321 20.17 3.53 -4.07
N GLU A 322 20.92 3.51 -5.17
CA GLU A 322 22.30 4.04 -5.18
C GLU A 322 22.35 5.51 -4.75
N ARG A 323 21.28 6.25 -5.06
CA ARG A 323 21.14 7.68 -4.75
C ARG A 323 20.70 7.96 -3.33
N THR A 324 20.40 6.92 -2.56
CA THR A 324 19.82 7.05 -1.24
C THR A 324 20.83 6.81 -0.12
N GLY A 325 22.10 6.50 -0.41
CA GLY A 325 23.08 6.20 0.64
C GLY A 325 22.81 4.87 1.34
N ASP A 326 23.54 4.60 2.43
CA ASP A 326 23.56 3.30 3.09
C ASP A 326 22.85 3.24 4.46
N TRP A 327 22.43 4.40 5.00
CA TRP A 327 21.61 4.56 6.21
C TRP A 327 22.19 3.94 7.49
N ARG A 328 23.51 3.69 7.49
CA ARG A 328 24.24 3.09 8.61
C ARG A 328 24.89 4.13 9.53
N GLU A 329 24.69 5.42 9.24
CA GLU A 329 25.22 6.55 9.99
C GLU A 329 24.09 7.37 10.63
#